data_AF-A0A8J6TQ95-F1
#
_entry.id   AF-A0A8J6TQ95-F1
#
_cell.length_a   1.000
_cell.length_b   1.000
_cell.length_c   1.000
_cell.angle_alpha   90.00
_cell.angle_beta   90.00
_cell.angle_gamma   90.00
#
_symmetry.space_group_name_H-M   'P 1'
#
loop_
_entity.id
_entity.type
_entity.pdbx_description
1 polymer ?
#
loop_
_entity_poly.entity_id
_entity_poly.type
_entity_poly.pdbx_seq_one_letter_code
_entity_poly.pdbx_strand_id
1 'polypeptide(L)'
;MGFLGTPLGWIMRFIYEFIHNYGFTLIIFTVLVRMLMFPLSVKQQKGTAKMQIFQPKIQKLQKQYKNDKQRLQEETMKLYEEEGYNPMGSCLPLIINMVVLFGMIDVVYKPLKHLLGVSNDLITKATEMLTKLNYKASSMTELDIMNIIQGNPISQKGVEVSTDMFNSIFSADLIQQIQNFDFSFLGLNLGVIPTWGLNATIIIPLLSGITSLAMSLMTLHNQKKTMGQQQGMGAMKGMMIIMPIFSTWIAFSFPIGLGLYWTVGNVCMIITNAILYKVYSPEKMKALVEKEQAAKKKKPKSKYQQAMEAAREEQRRRAGLPPEKTKKAEETTTEDEMSASQKLALARKRMAEKYGDEYDE
;
A
#
# COMPACT_ATOMS: atom_id res chain seq x y z
N MET A 1 15.29 14.77 1.35
CA MET A 1 13.82 14.87 1.19
C MET A 1 13.40 15.64 -0.06
N GLY A 2 14.08 16.71 -0.48
CA GLY A 2 13.69 17.52 -1.65
C GLY A 2 13.60 16.78 -3.00
N PHE A 3 14.34 15.68 -3.19
CA PHE A 3 14.29 14.89 -4.44
C PHE A 3 12.90 14.33 -4.77
N LEU A 4 12.12 13.94 -3.76
CA LEU A 4 10.77 13.40 -3.95
C LEU A 4 9.70 14.49 -3.94
N GLY A 5 9.91 15.56 -3.16
CA GLY A 5 8.96 16.68 -3.05
C GLY A 5 8.95 17.58 -4.27
N THR A 6 10.10 17.85 -4.90
CA THR A 6 10.20 18.82 -6.00
C THR A 6 9.36 18.47 -7.24
N PRO A 7 9.37 17.21 -7.76
CA PRO A 7 8.51 16.85 -8.89
C PRO A 7 7.02 16.96 -8.56
N LEU A 8 6.62 16.56 -7.34
CA LEU A 8 5.24 16.68 -6.87
C LEU A 8 4.85 18.15 -6.69
N GLY A 9 5.78 18.99 -6.21
CA GLY A 9 5.62 20.43 -6.08
C GLY A 9 5.36 21.11 -7.43
N TRP A 10 6.07 20.72 -8.48
CA TRP A 10 5.82 21.23 -9.84
C TRP A 10 4.41 20.89 -10.34
N ILE A 11 3.96 19.65 -10.12
CA ILE A 11 2.60 19.24 -10.48
C ILE A 11 1.57 20.03 -9.67
N MET A 12 1.79 20.19 -8.37
CA MET A 12 0.86 20.91 -7.51
C MET A 12 0.79 22.40 -7.84
N ARG A 13 1.94 23.03 -8.12
CA ARG A 13 2.00 24.41 -8.60
C ARG A 13 1.28 24.58 -9.92
N PHE A 14 1.52 23.69 -10.88
CA PHE A 14 0.82 23.72 -12.16
C PHE A 14 -0.70 23.69 -11.96
N ILE A 15 -1.21 22.79 -11.12
CA ILE A 15 -2.65 22.74 -10.81
C ILE A 15 -3.11 24.04 -10.14
N TYR A 16 -2.33 24.57 -9.20
CA TYR A 16 -2.65 25.81 -8.48
C TYR A 16 -2.74 27.02 -9.41
N GLU A 17 -1.86 27.13 -10.41
CA GLU A 17 -1.85 28.22 -11.40
C GLU A 17 -3.13 28.29 -12.25
N PHE A 18 -3.94 27.21 -12.33
CA PHE A 18 -5.25 27.26 -12.96
C PHE A 18 -6.39 27.49 -11.95
N ILE A 19 -6.32 26.83 -10.80
CA ILE A 19 -7.43 26.76 -9.84
C ILE A 19 -7.44 27.96 -8.88
N HIS A 20 -6.27 28.51 -8.55
CA HIS A 20 -6.06 29.61 -7.60
C HIS A 20 -6.67 29.40 -6.21
N ASN A 21 -6.99 28.15 -5.86
CA ASN A 21 -7.48 27.74 -4.55
C ASN A 21 -6.74 26.49 -4.10
N TYR A 22 -6.11 26.55 -2.93
CA TYR A 22 -5.24 25.49 -2.44
C TYR A 22 -6.00 24.19 -2.12
N GLY A 23 -7.22 24.28 -1.60
CA GLY A 23 -8.01 23.11 -1.25
C GLY A 23 -8.42 22.27 -2.46
N PHE A 24 -8.97 22.92 -3.49
CA PHE A 24 -9.30 22.23 -4.74
C PHE A 24 -8.05 21.72 -5.45
N THR A 25 -6.96 22.49 -5.43
CA THR A 25 -5.66 22.07 -5.95
C THR A 25 -5.22 20.75 -5.29
N LEU A 26 -5.30 20.68 -3.95
CA LEU A 26 -4.90 19.50 -3.19
C LEU A 26 -5.78 18.28 -3.52
N ILE A 27 -7.09 18.47 -3.69
CA ILE A 27 -8.03 17.40 -4.08
C ILE A 27 -7.66 16.85 -5.47
N ILE A 28 -7.52 17.73 -6.46
CA ILE A 28 -7.20 17.35 -7.85
C ILE A 28 -5.85 16.66 -7.90
N PHE A 29 -4.84 17.22 -7.23
CA PHE A 29 -3.52 16.61 -7.10
C PHE A 29 -3.62 15.19 -6.54
N THR A 30 -4.39 15.00 -5.45
CA THR A 30 -4.55 13.70 -4.81
C THR A 30 -5.17 12.69 -5.75
N VAL A 31 -6.24 13.07 -6.45
CA VAL A 31 -6.92 12.22 -7.43
C VAL A 31 -5.97 11.86 -8.58
N LEU A 32 -5.19 12.81 -9.08
CA LEU A 32 -4.23 12.61 -10.15
C LEU A 32 -3.14 11.60 -9.75
N VAL A 33 -2.55 11.75 -8.57
CA VAL A 33 -1.56 10.79 -8.05
C VAL A 33 -2.18 9.40 -7.91
N ARG A 34 -3.42 9.30 -7.40
CA ARG A 34 -4.13 8.02 -7.30
C ARG A 34 -4.41 7.39 -8.66
N MET A 35 -4.75 8.19 -9.66
CA MET A 35 -4.97 7.73 -11.04
C MET A 35 -3.67 7.20 -11.66
N LEU A 36 -2.56 7.92 -11.48
CA LEU A 36 -1.23 7.48 -11.94
C LEU A 36 -0.79 6.18 -11.25
N MET A 37 -1.17 5.99 -9.99
CA MET A 37 -0.90 4.76 -9.22
C MET A 37 -1.91 3.63 -9.50
N PHE A 38 -2.99 3.85 -10.25
CA PHE A 38 -4.00 2.83 -10.55
C PHE A 38 -3.45 1.52 -11.16
N PRO A 39 -2.55 1.51 -12.17
CA PRO A 39 -1.99 0.27 -12.70
C PRO A 39 -1.21 -0.54 -11.65
N LEU A 40 -0.56 0.13 -10.70
CA LEU A 40 0.07 -0.51 -9.56
C LEU A 40 -1.00 -1.12 -8.63
N SER A 41 -2.07 -0.40 -8.33
CA SER A 41 -3.20 -0.92 -7.53
C SER A 41 -3.83 -2.17 -8.17
N VAL A 42 -3.94 -2.22 -9.50
CA VAL A 42 -4.37 -3.43 -10.23
C VAL A 42 -3.43 -4.61 -9.97
N LYS A 43 -2.11 -4.40 -10.09
CA LYS A 43 -1.10 -5.46 -9.82
C LYS A 43 -1.17 -5.93 -8.37
N GLN A 44 -1.29 -4.99 -7.42
CA GLN A 44 -1.47 -5.28 -6.00
C GLN A 44 -2.72 -6.13 -5.75
N GLN A 45 -3.88 -5.72 -6.29
CA GLN A 45 -5.13 -6.46 -6.10
C GLN A 45 -5.03 -7.90 -6.64
N LYS A 46 -4.43 -8.08 -7.82
CA LYS A 46 -4.19 -9.42 -8.38
C LYS A 46 -3.29 -10.26 -7.48
N GLY A 47 -2.25 -9.66 -6.90
CA GLY A 47 -1.38 -10.32 -5.92
C GLY A 47 -2.16 -10.77 -4.67
N THR A 48 -2.95 -9.87 -4.09
CA THR A 48 -3.80 -10.19 -2.93
C THR A 48 -4.84 -11.27 -3.26
N ALA A 49 -5.49 -11.21 -4.43
CA ALA A 49 -6.43 -12.24 -4.85
C ALA A 49 -5.75 -13.61 -5.05
N LYS A 50 -4.51 -13.64 -5.57
CA LYS A 50 -3.72 -14.88 -5.66
C LYS A 50 -3.35 -15.42 -4.27
N MET A 51 -2.92 -14.56 -3.34
CA MET A 51 -2.66 -14.95 -1.95
C MET A 51 -3.86 -15.69 -1.33
N GLN A 52 -5.07 -15.20 -1.61
CA GLN A 52 -6.31 -15.81 -1.12
C GLN A 52 -6.54 -17.24 -1.64
N ILE A 53 -6.01 -17.61 -2.82
CA ILE A 53 -6.06 -18.98 -3.33
C ILE A 53 -5.18 -19.92 -2.50
N PHE A 54 -4.07 -19.41 -1.95
CA PHE A 54 -3.13 -20.19 -1.14
C PHE A 54 -3.53 -20.30 0.33
N GLN A 55 -4.34 -19.38 0.85
CA GLN A 55 -4.86 -19.40 2.21
C GLN A 55 -5.36 -20.76 2.72
N PRO A 56 -6.18 -21.56 1.99
CA PRO A 56 -6.61 -22.87 2.47
C PRO A 56 -5.45 -23.86 2.64
N LYS A 57 -4.40 -23.80 1.80
CA LYS A 57 -3.20 -24.65 1.94
C LYS A 57 -2.38 -24.22 3.16
N ILE A 58 -2.22 -22.91 3.36
CA ILE A 58 -1.56 -22.34 4.55
C ILE A 58 -2.32 -22.72 5.83
N GLN A 59 -3.64 -22.69 5.82
CA GLN A 59 -4.46 -23.11 6.98
C GLN A 59 -4.28 -24.59 7.32
N LYS A 60 -4.08 -25.46 6.32
CA LYS A 60 -3.76 -26.87 6.55
C LYS A 60 -2.38 -27.02 7.21
N LEU A 61 -1.37 -26.33 6.71
CA LEU A 61 -0.03 -26.30 7.32
C LEU A 61 -0.09 -25.77 8.76
N GLN A 62 -0.85 -24.70 9.03
CA GLN A 62 -1.04 -24.17 10.38
C GLN A 62 -1.68 -25.17 11.35
N LYS A 63 -2.61 -26.00 10.86
CA LYS A 63 -3.22 -27.06 11.67
C LYS A 63 -2.24 -28.21 11.92
N GLN A 64 -1.45 -28.58 10.91
CA GLN A 64 -0.45 -29.65 11.00
C GLN A 64 0.71 -29.28 11.93
N TYR A 65 1.23 -28.06 11.83
CA TYR A 65 2.42 -27.59 12.55
C TYR A 65 2.08 -26.58 13.67
N LYS A 66 0.91 -26.69 14.30
CA LYS A 66 0.42 -25.73 15.31
C LYS A 66 1.43 -25.45 16.45
N ASN A 67 2.20 -26.47 16.82
CA ASN A 67 3.15 -26.43 17.93
C ASN A 67 4.60 -26.14 17.48
N ASP A 68 4.88 -26.18 16.18
CA ASP A 68 6.22 -25.99 15.62
C ASP A 68 6.23 -24.79 14.66
N LYS A 69 6.45 -23.61 15.24
CA LYS A 69 6.47 -22.35 14.49
C LYS A 69 7.60 -22.28 13.46
N GLN A 70 8.72 -22.96 13.71
CA GLN A 70 9.86 -22.96 12.80
C GLN A 70 9.55 -23.80 11.57
N ARG A 71 9.10 -25.05 11.75
CA ARG A 71 8.65 -25.88 10.61
C ARG A 71 7.48 -25.26 9.87
N LEU A 72 6.53 -24.63 10.58
CA LEU A 72 5.43 -23.93 9.93
C LEU A 72 5.92 -22.85 8.97
N GLN A 73 6.91 -22.05 9.37
CA GLN A 73 7.48 -21.01 8.51
C GLN A 73 8.20 -21.61 7.31
N GLU A 74 9.01 -22.65 7.53
CA GLU A 74 9.75 -23.33 6.46
C GLU A 74 8.83 -23.96 5.41
N GLU A 75 7.84 -24.75 5.84
CA GLU A 75 6.88 -25.41 4.95
C GLU A 75 5.96 -24.39 4.24
N THR A 76 5.65 -23.27 4.90
CA THR A 76 4.91 -22.18 4.25
C THR A 76 5.75 -21.52 3.14
N MET A 77 7.05 -21.33 3.35
CA MET A 77 7.95 -20.80 2.34
C MET A 77 8.14 -21.78 1.18
N LYS A 78 8.36 -23.07 1.46
CA LYS A 78 8.42 -24.13 0.43
C LYS A 78 7.15 -24.16 -0.42
N LEU A 79 5.98 -24.08 0.19
CA LEU A 79 4.71 -23.99 -0.53
C LEU A 79 4.65 -22.78 -1.47
N TYR A 80 5.15 -21.62 -1.04
CA TYR A 80 5.20 -20.44 -1.91
C TYR A 80 6.16 -20.63 -3.10
N GLU A 81 7.30 -21.28 -2.88
CA GLU A 81 8.28 -21.57 -3.93
C GLU A 81 7.75 -22.60 -4.95
N GLU A 82 7.18 -23.71 -4.48
CA GLU A 82 6.59 -24.77 -5.32
C GLU A 82 5.49 -24.21 -6.24
N GLU A 83 4.69 -23.27 -5.72
CA GLU A 83 3.60 -22.65 -6.45
C GLU A 83 4.03 -21.39 -7.23
N GLY A 84 5.31 -21.02 -7.16
CA GLY A 84 5.88 -19.86 -7.85
C GLY A 84 5.27 -18.52 -7.43
N TYR A 85 4.83 -18.40 -6.18
CA TYR A 85 4.20 -17.20 -5.61
C TYR A 85 5.19 -16.41 -4.74
N ASN A 86 5.33 -15.10 -5.00
CA ASN A 86 6.19 -14.23 -4.19
C ASN A 86 5.37 -13.39 -3.18
N PRO A 87 5.46 -13.68 -1.86
CA PRO A 87 4.72 -12.92 -0.84
C PRO A 87 5.21 -11.47 -0.69
N MET A 88 6.48 -11.17 -0.98
CA MET A 88 7.06 -9.83 -0.87
C MET A 88 6.52 -8.87 -1.95
N GLY A 89 5.99 -9.36 -3.06
CA GLY A 89 5.32 -8.51 -4.04
C GLY A 89 4.12 -7.74 -3.48
N SER A 90 3.55 -8.21 -2.35
CA SER A 90 2.41 -7.58 -1.69
C SER A 90 2.77 -6.41 -0.76
N CYS A 91 4.04 -6.24 -0.36
CA CYS A 91 4.47 -5.14 0.52
C CYS A 91 4.98 -3.89 -0.23
N LEU A 92 5.29 -4.03 -1.52
CA LEU A 92 5.69 -2.91 -2.40
C LEU A 92 4.75 -1.68 -2.33
N PRO A 93 3.42 -1.83 -2.25
CA PRO A 93 2.49 -0.69 -2.15
C PRO A 93 2.68 0.13 -0.88
N LEU A 94 3.12 -0.49 0.22
CA LEU A 94 3.37 0.21 1.48
C LEU A 94 4.56 1.17 1.33
N ILE A 95 5.64 0.70 0.72
CA ILE A 95 6.84 1.49 0.46
C ILE A 95 6.51 2.68 -0.44
N ILE A 96 5.78 2.43 -1.53
CA ILE A 96 5.40 3.49 -2.46
C ILE A 96 4.48 4.50 -1.78
N ASN A 97 3.50 4.04 -0.99
CA ASN A 97 2.64 4.93 -0.21
C ASN A 97 3.44 5.79 0.77
N MET A 98 4.51 5.26 1.36
CA MET A 98 5.40 6.02 2.25
C MET A 98 6.20 7.09 1.50
N VAL A 99 6.78 6.74 0.35
CA VAL A 99 7.51 7.67 -0.51
C VAL A 99 6.61 8.83 -0.95
N VAL A 100 5.39 8.51 -1.40
CA VAL A 100 4.40 9.52 -1.80
C VAL A 100 3.96 10.37 -0.61
N LEU A 101 3.75 9.77 0.57
CA LEU A 101 3.39 10.51 1.78
C LEU A 101 4.45 11.54 2.17
N PHE A 102 5.73 11.16 2.20
CA PHE A 102 6.80 12.09 2.55
C PHE A 102 6.97 13.21 1.52
N GLY A 103 6.82 12.89 0.23
CA GLY A 103 6.79 13.91 -0.83
C GLY A 103 5.63 14.89 -0.62
N MET A 104 4.45 14.37 -0.27
CA MET A 104 3.27 15.20 0.00
C MET A 104 3.40 16.09 1.22
N ILE A 105 3.92 15.54 2.32
CA ILE A 105 4.19 16.33 3.52
C ILE A 105 5.16 17.47 3.20
N ASP A 106 6.21 17.22 2.41
CA ASP A 106 7.16 18.26 2.00
C ASP A 106 6.49 19.36 1.19
N VAL A 107 5.59 19.03 0.25
CA VAL A 107 4.87 20.02 -0.56
C VAL A 107 3.86 20.81 0.28
N VAL A 108 3.09 20.14 1.14
CA VAL A 108 2.08 20.78 1.99
C VAL A 108 2.70 21.68 3.06
N TYR A 109 3.85 21.30 3.63
CA TYR A 109 4.50 22.07 4.69
C TYR A 109 5.39 23.20 4.17
N LYS A 110 5.73 23.17 2.87
CA LYS A 110 6.61 24.16 2.22
C LYS A 110 5.96 24.83 1.01
N PRO A 111 4.81 25.50 1.21
CA PRO A 111 4.08 26.17 0.14
C PRO A 111 4.85 27.36 -0.46
N LEU A 112 5.65 28.10 0.32
CA LEU A 112 6.47 29.19 -0.21
C LEU A 112 7.44 28.67 -1.27
N LYS A 113 8.11 27.56 -0.96
CA LYS A 113 9.02 26.90 -1.89
C LYS A 113 8.30 26.32 -3.11
N HIS A 114 7.29 25.48 -2.87
CA HIS A 114 6.76 24.61 -3.93
C HIS A 114 5.65 25.27 -4.75
N LEU A 115 4.83 26.15 -4.16
CA LEU A 115 3.70 26.78 -4.84
C LEU A 115 4.05 28.18 -5.32
N LEU A 116 4.68 28.98 -4.46
CA LEU A 116 5.06 30.36 -4.80
C LEU A 116 6.47 30.47 -5.41
N GLY A 117 7.25 29.39 -5.43
CA GLY A 117 8.57 29.37 -6.05
C GLY A 117 9.61 30.25 -5.35
N VAL A 118 9.41 30.55 -4.07
CA VAL A 118 10.34 31.37 -3.27
C VAL A 118 11.67 30.63 -3.12
N SER A 119 12.78 31.36 -3.27
CA SER A 119 14.12 30.78 -3.18
C SER A 119 14.44 30.32 -1.75
N ASN A 120 15.24 29.26 -1.62
CA ASN A 120 15.62 28.75 -0.29
C ASN A 120 16.40 29.80 0.52
N ASP A 121 17.14 30.72 -0.12
CA ASP A 121 17.86 31.80 0.56
C ASP A 121 16.91 32.75 1.30
N LEU A 122 15.83 33.17 0.62
CA LEU A 122 14.82 34.05 1.22
C LEU A 122 14.05 33.34 2.35
N ILE A 123 13.72 32.05 2.16
CA ILE A 123 13.08 31.23 3.18
C ILE A 123 13.98 31.07 4.41
N THR A 124 15.27 30.81 4.22
CA THR A 124 16.25 30.73 5.31
C THR A 124 16.35 32.05 6.06
N LYS A 125 16.48 33.18 5.37
CA LYS A 125 16.50 34.51 6.00
C LYS A 125 15.25 34.79 6.83
N ALA A 126 14.07 34.44 6.30
CA ALA A 126 12.80 34.59 7.02
C ALA A 126 12.73 33.69 8.27
N THR A 127 13.24 32.46 8.15
CA THR A 127 13.30 31.49 9.26
C THR A 127 14.27 31.95 10.36
N GLU A 128 15.44 32.45 9.98
CA GLU A 128 16.44 33.00 10.92
C GLU A 128 15.91 34.23 11.65
N MET A 129 15.18 35.10 10.95
CA MET A 129 14.53 36.26 11.55
C MET A 129 13.55 35.84 12.64
N LEU A 130 12.71 34.83 12.40
CA LEU A 130 11.82 34.30 13.42
C LEU A 130 12.60 33.68 14.59
N THR A 131 13.65 32.89 14.29
CA THR A 131 14.44 32.21 15.32
C THR A 131 15.10 33.18 16.30
N LYS A 132 15.51 34.37 15.82
CA LYS A 132 16.05 35.46 16.66
C LYS A 132 15.05 36.00 17.69
N LEU A 133 13.74 35.79 17.48
CA LEU A 133 12.68 36.14 18.42
C LEU A 133 12.33 34.99 19.37
N ASN A 134 13.20 33.96 19.49
CA ASN A 134 12.92 32.71 20.18
C ASN A 134 11.81 31.86 19.55
N TYR A 135 11.48 32.08 18.28
CA TYR A 135 10.61 31.18 17.53
C TYR A 135 11.28 29.81 17.36
N LYS A 136 10.58 28.72 17.70
CA LYS A 136 11.10 27.36 17.47
C LYS A 136 10.81 26.92 16.05
N ALA A 137 11.81 27.03 15.18
CA ALA A 137 11.73 26.55 13.81
C ALA A 137 11.41 25.04 13.76
N SER A 138 10.53 24.67 12.84
CA SER A 138 10.10 23.30 12.59
C SER A 138 10.00 23.02 11.08
N SER A 139 9.58 21.82 10.70
CA SER A 139 9.29 21.48 9.30
C SER A 139 8.15 22.30 8.70
N MET A 140 7.35 22.99 9.53
CA MET A 140 6.19 23.80 9.12
C MET A 140 6.47 25.31 9.09
N THR A 141 7.72 25.74 9.31
CA THR A 141 8.05 27.18 9.44
C THR A 141 7.61 28.01 8.22
N GLU A 142 7.61 27.44 7.01
CA GLU A 142 7.09 28.13 5.83
C GLU A 142 5.57 28.42 5.91
N LEU A 143 4.77 27.48 6.43
CA LEU A 143 3.35 27.73 6.70
C LEU A 143 3.17 28.80 7.77
N ASP A 144 4.02 28.79 8.80
CA ASP A 144 3.98 29.79 9.86
C ASP A 144 4.29 31.19 9.31
N ILE A 145 5.31 31.32 8.46
CA ILE A 145 5.62 32.57 7.75
C ILE A 145 4.42 33.06 6.93
N MET A 146 3.78 32.18 6.16
CA MET A 146 2.58 32.55 5.38
C MET A 146 1.44 33.03 6.27
N ASN A 147 1.14 32.29 7.34
CA ASN A 147 0.07 32.65 8.27
C ASN A 147 0.33 34.00 8.96
N ILE A 148 1.59 34.31 9.33
CA ILE A 148 1.96 35.61 9.90
C ILE A 148 1.77 36.73 8.86
N ILE A 149 2.19 36.53 7.61
CA ILE A 149 2.02 37.52 6.55
C ILE A 149 0.53 37.75 6.22
N GLN A 150 -0.29 36.70 6.31
CA GLN A 150 -1.74 36.78 6.15
C GLN A 150 -2.48 37.36 7.36
N GLY A 151 -1.78 37.82 8.40
CA GLY A 151 -2.40 38.40 9.59
C GLY A 151 -3.08 37.38 10.52
N ASN A 152 -2.77 36.10 10.35
CA ASN A 152 -3.25 34.99 11.19
C ASN A 152 -2.07 34.36 11.96
N PRO A 153 -1.30 35.12 12.77
CA PRO A 153 -0.08 34.61 13.38
C PRO A 153 -0.37 33.41 14.28
N ILE A 154 0.43 32.36 14.15
CA ILE A 154 0.37 31.19 15.03
C ILE A 154 1.08 31.56 16.32
N SER A 155 0.34 31.64 17.43
CA SER A 155 0.87 32.01 18.73
C SER A 155 1.77 30.92 19.31
N GLN A 156 3.08 30.97 19.02
CA GLN A 156 4.05 30.38 19.92
C GLN A 156 4.11 31.24 21.19
N LYS A 157 3.91 30.62 22.35
CA LYS A 157 3.79 31.33 23.64
C LYS A 157 5.00 32.24 23.89
N GLY A 158 4.75 33.55 23.98
CA GLY A 158 5.77 34.55 24.29
C GLY A 158 6.59 35.06 23.09
N VAL A 159 6.18 34.76 21.87
CA VAL A 159 6.82 35.27 20.65
C VAL A 159 5.87 36.24 19.94
N GLU A 160 6.22 37.52 19.90
CA GLU A 160 5.49 38.53 19.14
C GLU A 160 6.05 38.60 17.71
N VAL A 161 5.15 38.48 16.74
CA VAL A 161 5.47 38.47 15.30
C VAL A 161 4.52 39.40 14.57
N SER A 162 5.01 40.08 13.54
CA SER A 162 4.20 40.93 12.67
C SER A 162 4.59 40.76 11.20
N THR A 163 3.69 41.15 10.30
CA THR A 163 3.93 41.08 8.85
C THR A 163 5.10 41.96 8.42
N ASP A 164 5.28 43.13 9.03
CA ASP A 164 6.28 44.13 8.63
C ASP A 164 7.72 43.63 8.71
N MET A 165 7.95 42.63 9.56
CA MET A 165 9.27 42.00 9.73
C MET A 165 9.80 41.46 8.40
N PHE A 166 8.91 40.93 7.55
CA PHE A 166 9.29 40.28 6.30
C PHE A 166 9.48 41.26 5.13
N ASN A 167 9.15 42.55 5.28
CA ASN A 167 9.26 43.55 4.20
C ASN A 167 10.71 43.79 3.75
N SER A 168 11.69 43.46 4.59
CA SER A 168 13.13 43.53 4.27
C SER A 168 13.65 42.28 3.54
N ILE A 169 12.86 41.21 3.49
CA ILE A 169 13.25 39.90 2.94
C ILE A 169 12.49 39.62 1.65
N PHE A 170 11.18 39.83 1.65
CA PHE A 170 10.31 39.58 0.51
C PHE A 170 9.95 40.89 -0.21
N SER A 171 9.82 40.84 -1.53
CA SER A 171 9.31 41.97 -2.31
C SER A 171 7.85 42.25 -1.99
N ALA A 172 7.41 43.49 -2.22
CA ALA A 172 6.01 43.88 -2.04
C ALA A 172 5.05 42.98 -2.84
N ASP A 173 5.41 42.63 -4.09
CA ASP A 173 4.63 41.73 -4.93
C ASP A 173 4.49 40.33 -4.30
N LEU A 174 5.57 39.79 -3.73
CA LEU A 174 5.55 38.49 -3.08
C LEU A 174 4.72 38.53 -1.79
N ILE A 175 4.84 39.59 -0.98
CA ILE A 175 4.00 39.79 0.20
C ILE A 175 2.52 39.80 -0.21
N GLN A 176 2.16 40.54 -1.26
CA GLN A 176 0.79 40.59 -1.76
C GLN A 176 0.31 39.23 -2.28
N GLN A 177 1.16 38.48 -2.98
CA GLN A 177 0.85 37.11 -3.41
C GLN A 177 0.59 36.19 -2.22
N ILE A 178 1.40 36.28 -1.16
CA ILE A 178 1.20 35.50 0.07
C ILE A 178 -0.10 35.90 0.76
N GLN A 179 -0.40 37.20 0.86
CA GLN A 179 -1.63 37.71 1.45
C GLN A 179 -2.89 37.23 0.71
N ASN A 180 -2.82 37.17 -0.63
CA ASN A 180 -3.92 36.72 -1.48
C ASN A 180 -3.95 35.19 -1.67
N PHE A 181 -3.01 34.45 -1.09
CA PHE A 181 -2.96 33.01 -1.24
C PHE A 181 -4.16 32.34 -0.55
N ASP A 182 -5.02 31.69 -1.33
CA ASP A 182 -6.27 31.13 -0.84
C ASP A 182 -6.08 29.72 -0.25
N PHE A 183 -5.89 29.65 1.07
CA PHE A 183 -5.88 28.41 1.85
C PHE A 183 -7.28 27.84 2.13
N SER A 184 -8.36 28.49 1.69
CA SER A 184 -9.71 28.12 2.10
C SER A 184 -10.22 26.87 1.38
N PHE A 185 -10.95 26.03 2.12
CA PHE A 185 -11.74 24.93 1.59
C PHE A 185 -13.01 24.77 2.41
N LEU A 186 -14.18 24.98 1.79
CA LEU A 186 -15.48 24.92 2.47
C LEU A 186 -15.54 25.79 3.75
N GLY A 187 -14.89 26.95 3.74
CA GLY A 187 -14.81 27.85 4.90
C GLY A 187 -13.76 27.48 5.95
N LEU A 188 -12.93 26.46 5.71
CA LEU A 188 -11.82 26.06 6.57
C LEU A 188 -10.48 26.54 6.00
N ASN A 189 -9.62 27.10 6.84
CA ASN A 189 -8.23 27.38 6.47
C ASN A 189 -7.40 26.10 6.57
N LEU A 190 -6.87 25.62 5.45
CA LEU A 190 -6.11 24.37 5.39
C LEU A 190 -4.70 24.43 6.01
N GLY A 191 -4.17 25.63 6.23
CA GLY A 191 -2.86 25.86 6.85
C GLY A 191 -2.86 25.81 8.38
N VAL A 192 -4.02 25.73 9.01
CA VAL A 192 -4.18 25.73 10.47
C VAL A 192 -4.19 24.30 11.02
N ILE A 193 -3.61 24.11 12.21
CA ILE A 193 -3.68 22.85 12.95
C ILE A 193 -5.04 22.77 13.67
N PRO A 194 -5.83 21.69 13.51
CA PRO A 194 -7.10 21.54 14.19
C PRO A 194 -6.97 21.61 15.71
N THR A 195 -7.94 22.24 16.35
CA THR A 195 -8.03 22.28 17.82
C THR A 195 -9.19 21.44 18.30
N TRP A 196 -8.99 20.73 19.41
CA TRP A 196 -10.06 20.00 20.08
C TRP A 196 -11.13 20.98 20.56
N GLY A 197 -12.38 20.72 20.21
CA GLY A 197 -13.52 21.55 20.59
C GLY A 197 -14.66 21.45 19.59
N LEU A 198 -15.80 22.09 19.89
CA LEU A 198 -16.93 22.18 18.96
C LEU A 198 -16.71 23.34 17.98
N ASN A 199 -15.87 23.11 16.98
CA ASN A 199 -15.56 24.08 15.94
C ASN A 199 -15.39 23.38 14.59
N ALA A 200 -15.37 24.17 13.50
CA ALA A 200 -15.33 23.61 12.16
C ALA A 200 -14.01 22.88 11.82
N THR A 201 -12.92 23.13 12.55
CA THR A 201 -11.59 22.53 12.27
C THR A 201 -11.55 21.02 12.53
N ILE A 202 -12.47 20.48 13.34
CA ILE A 202 -12.54 19.04 13.65
C ILE A 202 -13.13 18.21 12.51
N ILE A 203 -13.83 18.84 11.55
CA ILE A 203 -14.59 18.13 10.52
C ILE A 203 -13.68 17.23 9.69
N ILE A 204 -12.57 17.78 9.20
CA ILE A 204 -11.65 17.05 8.33
C ILE A 204 -10.93 15.90 9.07
N PRO A 205 -10.36 16.09 10.28
CA PRO A 205 -9.81 14.99 11.07
C PRO A 205 -10.81 13.84 11.32
N LEU A 206 -12.06 14.17 11.67
CA LEU A 206 -13.10 13.15 11.88
C LEU A 206 -13.44 12.41 10.57
N LEU A 207 -13.54 13.12 9.45
CA LEU A 207 -13.73 12.49 8.14
C LEU A 207 -12.55 11.60 7.75
N SER A 208 -11.31 11.98 8.07
CA SER A 208 -10.12 11.14 7.88
C SER A 208 -10.23 9.84 8.69
N GLY A 209 -10.67 9.93 9.94
CA GLY A 209 -10.92 8.78 10.79
C GLY A 209 -12.02 7.86 10.26
N ILE A 210 -13.16 8.42 9.90
CA ILE A 210 -14.32 7.69 9.36
C ILE A 210 -13.95 6.98 8.05
N THR A 211 -13.29 7.68 7.13
CA THR A 211 -12.87 7.08 5.85
C THR A 211 -11.79 6.01 6.04
N SER A 212 -10.86 6.20 6.98
CA SER A 212 -9.87 5.19 7.34
C SER A 212 -10.55 3.94 7.92
N LEU A 213 -11.53 4.12 8.79
CA LEU A 213 -12.32 3.03 9.35
C LEU A 213 -13.12 2.30 8.26
N ALA A 214 -13.78 3.03 7.37
CA ALA A 214 -14.52 2.46 6.25
C ALA A 214 -13.62 1.61 5.33
N MET A 215 -12.41 2.08 5.02
CA MET A 215 -11.43 1.32 4.25
C MET A 215 -10.98 0.05 4.98
N SER A 216 -10.73 0.14 6.29
CA SER A 216 -10.36 -0.99 7.14
C SER A 216 -11.47 -2.05 7.16
N LEU A 217 -12.73 -1.63 7.34
CA LEU A 217 -13.90 -2.50 7.34
C LEU A 217 -14.13 -3.16 5.97
N MET A 218 -13.94 -2.42 4.87
CA MET A 218 -14.03 -2.96 3.52
C MET A 218 -12.97 -4.04 3.28
N THR A 219 -11.72 -3.79 3.69
CA THR A 219 -10.63 -4.76 3.56
C THR A 219 -10.94 -6.03 4.36
N LEU A 220 -11.43 -5.86 5.59
CA LEU A 220 -11.87 -6.99 6.41
C LEU A 220 -13.00 -7.77 5.75
N HIS A 221 -14.04 -7.11 5.23
CA HIS A 221 -15.14 -7.76 4.52
C HIS A 221 -14.62 -8.59 3.34
N ASN A 222 -13.71 -8.02 2.54
CA ASN A 222 -13.11 -8.66 1.38
C ASN A 222 -12.19 -9.85 1.73
N GLN A 223 -11.75 -9.95 2.98
CA GLN A 223 -10.88 -11.01 3.48
C GLN A 223 -11.58 -12.00 4.43
N LYS A 224 -12.77 -11.67 4.94
CA LYS A 224 -13.55 -12.51 5.88
C LYS A 224 -13.86 -13.90 5.34
N LYS A 225 -14.07 -14.06 4.02
CA LYS A 225 -14.35 -15.36 3.39
C LYS A 225 -13.12 -16.28 3.30
N THR A 226 -11.92 -15.75 3.50
CA THR A 226 -10.66 -16.43 3.22
C THR A 226 -9.75 -16.55 4.45
N MET A 227 -10.02 -15.77 5.49
CA MET A 227 -9.34 -15.84 6.78
C MET A 227 -10.11 -16.76 7.72
N GLY A 228 -9.84 -18.06 7.65
CA GLY A 228 -10.17 -18.98 8.75
C GLY A 228 -9.48 -18.55 10.05
N GLN A 229 -9.70 -19.27 11.16
CA GLN A 229 -9.03 -19.01 12.44
C GLN A 229 -7.50 -19.09 12.31
N GLN A 230 -6.89 -17.98 11.89
CA GLN A 230 -5.45 -17.82 11.79
C GLN A 230 -4.89 -17.42 13.16
N GLN A 231 -3.79 -18.04 13.59
CA GLN A 231 -3.01 -17.55 14.73
C GLN A 231 -2.61 -16.09 14.46
N GLY A 232 -3.00 -15.17 15.35
CA GLY A 232 -2.79 -13.71 15.16
C GLY A 232 -4.04 -12.92 14.74
N MET A 233 -5.22 -13.53 14.64
CA MET A 233 -6.48 -12.84 14.32
C MET A 233 -6.77 -11.65 15.27
N GLY A 234 -6.45 -11.79 16.56
CA GLY A 234 -6.58 -10.69 17.53
C GLY A 234 -5.67 -9.50 17.21
N ALA A 235 -4.41 -9.77 16.85
CA ALA A 235 -3.46 -8.73 16.45
C ALA A 235 -3.88 -8.04 15.14
N MET A 236 -4.39 -8.81 14.16
CA MET A 236 -4.87 -8.25 12.89
C MET A 236 -6.15 -7.42 13.07
N LYS A 237 -7.10 -7.87 13.89
CA LYS A 237 -8.29 -7.08 14.26
C LYS A 237 -7.91 -5.83 15.06
N GLY A 238 -6.93 -5.94 15.96
CA GLY A 238 -6.39 -4.79 16.69
C GLY A 238 -5.78 -3.76 15.74
N MET A 239 -4.95 -4.18 14.80
CA MET A 239 -4.35 -3.30 13.78
C MET A 239 -5.40 -2.59 12.92
N MET A 240 -6.51 -3.26 12.60
CA MET A 240 -7.63 -2.67 11.85
C MET A 240 -8.35 -1.54 12.60
N ILE A 241 -8.40 -1.57 13.93
CA ILE A 241 -9.03 -0.54 14.77
C ILE A 241 -8.02 0.56 15.13
N ILE A 242 -6.76 0.19 15.37
CA ILE A 242 -5.70 1.13 15.73
C ILE A 242 -5.39 2.09 14.58
N MET A 243 -5.35 1.61 13.33
CA MET A 243 -4.99 2.46 12.18
C MET A 243 -5.92 3.68 11.99
N PRO A 244 -7.26 3.55 12.02
CA PRO A 244 -8.16 4.71 11.98
C PRO A 244 -7.97 5.67 13.14
N ILE A 245 -7.74 5.17 14.36
CA ILE A 245 -7.49 6.02 15.53
C ILE A 245 -6.19 6.81 15.34
N PHE A 246 -5.14 6.13 14.90
CA PHE A 246 -3.84 6.74 14.62
C PHE A 246 -3.91 7.78 13.49
N SER A 247 -4.60 7.47 12.40
CA SER A 247 -4.84 8.42 11.31
C SER A 247 -5.60 9.66 11.79
N THR A 248 -6.61 9.48 12.64
CA THR A 248 -7.37 10.59 13.23
C THR A 248 -6.48 11.44 14.13
N TRP A 249 -5.69 10.80 15.00
CA TRP A 249 -4.74 11.48 15.88
C TRP A 249 -3.71 12.31 15.09
N ILE A 250 -3.15 11.75 14.02
CA ILE A 250 -2.26 12.49 13.12
C ILE A 250 -3.00 13.68 12.48
N ALA A 251 -4.22 13.49 11.99
CA ALA A 251 -4.98 14.59 11.38
C ALA A 251 -5.27 15.74 12.35
N PHE A 252 -5.35 15.49 13.66
CA PHE A 252 -5.40 16.52 14.70
C PHE A 252 -4.03 17.14 15.05
N SER A 253 -2.93 16.49 14.68
CA SER A 253 -1.57 16.91 15.05
C SER A 253 -0.89 17.79 13.99
N PHE A 254 -1.49 17.91 12.82
CA PHE A 254 -0.91 18.56 11.65
C PHE A 254 -1.94 19.44 10.93
N PRO A 255 -1.52 20.31 9.99
CA PRO A 255 -2.43 21.21 9.29
C PRO A 255 -3.60 20.47 8.62
N ILE A 256 -4.78 21.10 8.62
CA ILE A 256 -6.04 20.55 8.08
C ILE A 256 -5.87 20.03 6.64
N GLY A 257 -5.03 20.69 5.83
CA GLY A 257 -4.70 20.22 4.47
C GLY A 257 -4.19 18.79 4.43
N LEU A 258 -3.36 18.36 5.38
CA LEU A 258 -2.87 16.98 5.42
C LEU A 258 -4.01 15.98 5.72
N GLY A 259 -4.94 16.34 6.61
CA GLY A 259 -6.15 15.54 6.87
C GLY A 259 -7.07 15.46 5.64
N LEU A 260 -7.19 16.54 4.87
CA LEU A 260 -7.97 16.57 3.62
C LEU A 260 -7.36 15.64 2.58
N TYR A 261 -6.03 15.69 2.41
CA TYR A 261 -5.28 14.77 1.54
C TYR A 261 -5.56 13.31 1.89
N TRP A 262 -5.47 12.93 3.18
CA TRP A 262 -5.78 11.56 3.60
C TRP A 262 -7.22 11.18 3.32
N THR A 263 -8.17 12.06 3.62
CA THR A 263 -9.60 11.81 3.42
C THR A 263 -9.89 11.53 1.94
N VAL A 264 -9.43 12.40 1.04
CA VAL A 264 -9.60 12.24 -0.42
C VAL A 264 -8.88 10.98 -0.90
N GLY A 265 -7.66 10.75 -0.42
CA GLY A 265 -6.88 9.56 -0.74
C GLY A 265 -7.59 8.27 -0.33
N ASN A 266 -8.21 8.26 0.85
CA ASN A 266 -8.98 7.13 1.36
C ASN A 266 -10.22 6.87 0.52
N VAL A 267 -10.97 7.91 0.17
CA VAL A 267 -12.14 7.80 -0.72
C VAL A 267 -11.74 7.22 -2.08
N CYS A 268 -10.66 7.74 -2.69
CA CYS A 268 -10.14 7.22 -3.95
C CYS A 268 -9.75 5.74 -3.84
N MET A 269 -9.10 5.35 -2.74
CA MET A 269 -8.73 3.97 -2.48
C MET A 269 -9.95 3.07 -2.26
N ILE A 270 -10.99 3.52 -1.56
CA ILE A 270 -12.24 2.77 -1.40
C ILE A 270 -12.89 2.52 -2.76
N ILE A 271 -13.03 3.57 -3.59
CA ILE A 271 -13.58 3.48 -4.95
C ILE A 271 -12.75 2.52 -5.80
N THR A 272 -11.43 2.70 -5.81
CA THR A 272 -10.49 1.86 -6.57
C THR A 272 -10.60 0.40 -6.15
N ASN A 273 -10.56 0.12 -4.85
CA ASN A 273 -10.70 -1.25 -4.34
C ASN A 273 -12.08 -1.85 -4.67
N ALA A 274 -13.14 -1.06 -4.67
CA ALA A 274 -14.49 -1.55 -4.98
C ALA A 274 -14.57 -2.01 -6.44
N ILE A 275 -14.04 -1.18 -7.35
CA ILE A 275 -13.92 -1.50 -8.77
C ILE A 275 -13.04 -2.73 -8.97
N LEU A 276 -11.84 -2.73 -8.40
CA LEU A 276 -10.88 -3.82 -8.59
C LEU A 276 -11.35 -5.13 -7.97
N TYR A 277 -12.05 -5.11 -6.84
CA TYR A 277 -12.65 -6.32 -6.25
C TYR A 277 -13.75 -6.90 -7.14
N LYS A 278 -14.58 -6.05 -7.78
CA LYS A 278 -15.61 -6.49 -8.72
C LYS A 278 -15.00 -7.13 -9.98
N VAL A 279 -13.87 -6.61 -10.46
CA VAL A 279 -13.17 -7.11 -11.65
C VAL A 279 -12.32 -8.36 -11.34
N TYR A 280 -11.51 -8.31 -10.29
CA TYR A 280 -10.53 -9.32 -9.90
C TYR A 280 -10.91 -10.01 -8.58
N SER A 281 -12.17 -10.41 -8.44
CA SER A 281 -12.62 -11.15 -7.26
C SER A 281 -11.82 -12.46 -7.11
N PRO A 282 -11.63 -12.96 -5.88
CA PRO A 282 -10.86 -14.18 -5.63
C PRO A 282 -11.37 -15.39 -6.44
N GLU A 283 -12.69 -15.51 -6.58
CA GLU A 283 -13.34 -16.57 -7.37
C GLU A 283 -13.00 -16.48 -8.86
N LYS A 284 -13.10 -15.28 -9.44
CA LYS A 284 -12.73 -15.05 -10.84
C LYS A 284 -11.24 -15.32 -11.07
N MET A 285 -10.40 -14.86 -10.14
CA MET A 285 -8.95 -15.09 -10.22
C MET A 285 -8.59 -16.56 -10.09
N LYS A 286 -9.25 -17.32 -9.20
CA LYS A 286 -9.09 -18.76 -9.07
C LYS A 286 -9.43 -19.47 -10.39
N ALA A 287 -10.58 -19.15 -10.98
CA ALA A 287 -10.98 -19.72 -12.27
C ALA A 287 -9.99 -19.39 -13.40
N LEU A 288 -9.44 -18.16 -13.42
CA LEU A 288 -8.42 -17.77 -14.40
C LEU A 288 -7.10 -18.54 -14.21
N VAL A 289 -6.62 -18.68 -12.97
CA VAL A 289 -5.40 -19.44 -12.66
C VAL A 289 -5.57 -20.91 -13.00
N GLU A 290 -6.72 -21.52 -12.67
CA GLU A 290 -7.02 -22.92 -13.02
C GLU A 290 -7.07 -23.11 -14.55
N LYS A 291 -7.67 -22.17 -15.28
CA LYS A 291 -7.67 -22.18 -16.75
C LYS A 291 -6.25 -22.04 -17.32
N GLU A 292 -5.42 -21.15 -16.78
CA GLU A 292 -4.03 -21.00 -17.21
C GLU A 292 -3.20 -22.25 -16.91
N GLN A 293 -3.37 -22.87 -15.74
CA GLN A 293 -2.70 -24.11 -15.37
C GLN A 293 -3.14 -25.27 -16.27
N ALA A 294 -4.44 -25.39 -16.56
CA ALA A 294 -4.97 -26.38 -17.49
C ALA A 294 -4.45 -26.15 -18.92
N ALA A 295 -4.36 -24.90 -19.37
CA ALA A 295 -3.80 -24.55 -20.67
C ALA A 295 -2.29 -24.82 -20.75
N LYS A 296 -1.52 -24.52 -19.70
CA LYS A 296 -0.09 -24.87 -19.61
C LYS A 296 0.14 -26.38 -19.65
N LYS A 297 -0.71 -27.17 -18.98
CA LYS A 297 -0.69 -28.64 -19.07
C LYS A 297 -1.02 -29.19 -20.47
N LYS A 298 -1.78 -28.43 -21.28
CA LYS A 298 -2.14 -28.77 -22.67
C LYS A 298 -1.16 -28.25 -23.71
N LYS A 299 -0.26 -27.32 -23.38
CA LYS A 299 0.74 -26.82 -24.34
C LYS A 299 1.78 -27.92 -24.59
N PRO A 300 2.04 -28.30 -25.84
CA PRO A 300 3.12 -29.24 -26.16
C PRO A 300 4.45 -28.64 -25.69
N LYS A 301 5.35 -29.48 -25.17
CA LYS A 301 6.69 -29.07 -24.75
C LYS A 301 7.36 -28.31 -25.90
N SER A 302 8.11 -27.25 -25.60
CA SER A 302 8.85 -26.49 -26.63
C SER A 302 9.76 -27.42 -27.44
N LYS A 303 10.00 -27.14 -28.73
CA LYS A 303 10.94 -27.93 -29.56
C LYS A 303 12.31 -28.09 -28.89
N TYR A 304 12.78 -27.06 -28.18
CA TYR A 304 14.01 -27.11 -27.39
C TYR A 304 13.91 -28.09 -26.21
N GLN A 305 12.77 -28.09 -25.50
CA GLN A 305 12.53 -29.01 -24.39
C GLN A 305 12.41 -30.46 -24.88
N GLN A 306 11.73 -30.68 -26.01
CA GLN A 306 11.65 -32.00 -26.65
C GLN A 306 13.03 -32.50 -27.11
N ALA A 307 13.85 -31.63 -27.70
CA ALA A 307 15.21 -31.96 -28.13
C ALA A 307 16.14 -32.26 -26.95
N MET A 308 16.08 -31.45 -25.88
CA MET A 308 16.82 -31.69 -24.64
C MET A 308 16.43 -33.01 -23.97
N GLU A 309 15.15 -33.34 -23.95
CA GLU A 309 14.62 -34.55 -23.35
C GLU A 309 15.00 -35.79 -24.17
N ALA A 310 14.93 -35.70 -25.50
CA ALA A 310 15.43 -36.74 -26.41
C ALA A 310 16.94 -36.96 -26.27
N ALA A 311 17.74 -35.89 -26.14
CA ALA A 311 19.18 -36.00 -25.90
C ALA A 311 19.50 -36.64 -24.54
N ARG A 312 18.70 -36.33 -23.51
CA ARG A 312 18.82 -36.92 -22.17
C ARG A 312 18.44 -38.40 -22.16
N GLU A 313 17.38 -38.78 -22.88
CA GLU A 313 17.01 -40.19 -23.07
C GLU A 313 18.07 -40.95 -23.86
N GLU A 314 18.65 -40.34 -24.91
CA GLU A 314 19.71 -40.98 -25.68
C GLU A 314 20.97 -41.20 -24.83
N GLN A 315 21.35 -40.24 -23.99
CA GLN A 315 22.42 -40.43 -22.99
C GLN A 315 22.10 -41.57 -22.01
N ARG A 316 20.87 -41.67 -21.51
CA ARG A 316 20.46 -42.77 -20.61
C ARG A 316 20.48 -44.13 -21.31
N ARG A 317 20.05 -44.21 -22.57
CA ARG A 317 20.11 -45.44 -23.38
C ARG A 317 21.56 -45.87 -23.60
N ARG A 318 22.47 -44.94 -23.92
CA ARG A 318 23.92 -45.22 -24.04
C ARG A 318 24.53 -45.68 -22.72
N ALA A 319 24.01 -45.21 -21.58
CA ALA A 319 24.43 -45.63 -20.25
C ALA A 319 23.75 -46.92 -19.75
N GLY A 320 22.93 -47.60 -20.57
CA GLY A 320 22.23 -48.83 -20.19
C GLY A 320 21.16 -48.66 -19.10
N LEU A 321 20.75 -47.41 -18.82
CA LEU A 321 19.74 -47.10 -17.81
C LEU A 321 18.34 -47.32 -18.39
N PRO A 322 17.38 -47.88 -17.61
CA PRO A 322 16.01 -48.01 -18.05
C PRO A 322 15.38 -46.64 -18.39
N PRO A 323 14.40 -46.61 -19.30
CA PRO A 323 13.73 -45.36 -19.71
C PRO A 323 13.18 -44.62 -18.50
N GLU A 324 13.28 -43.29 -18.53
CA GLU A 324 12.74 -42.43 -17.47
C GLU A 324 11.21 -42.55 -17.47
N LYS A 325 10.67 -43.37 -16.56
CA LYS A 325 9.23 -43.47 -16.42
C LYS A 325 8.67 -42.10 -16.03
N THR A 326 7.94 -41.47 -16.93
CA THR A 326 7.13 -40.30 -16.58
C THR A 326 6.13 -40.71 -15.52
N LYS A 327 6.19 -40.10 -14.32
CA LYS A 327 5.29 -40.39 -13.18
C LYS A 327 3.80 -40.56 -13.56
N LYS A 328 3.34 -39.88 -14.61
CA LYS A 328 1.97 -40.02 -15.13
C LYS A 328 1.62 -41.40 -15.72
N ALA A 329 2.57 -42.06 -16.38
CA ALA A 329 2.32 -43.31 -17.11
C ALA A 329 2.30 -44.55 -16.20
N GLU A 330 2.89 -44.49 -15.00
CA GLU A 330 2.72 -45.55 -13.99
C GLU A 330 1.42 -45.41 -13.21
N GLU A 331 0.98 -44.18 -12.90
CA GLU A 331 -0.22 -43.96 -12.09
C GLU A 331 -1.53 -44.24 -12.85
N THR A 332 -1.60 -43.99 -14.16
CA THR A 332 -2.88 -44.18 -14.90
C THR A 332 -3.18 -45.63 -15.28
N THR A 333 -2.18 -46.43 -15.64
CA THR A 333 -2.39 -47.85 -15.98
C THR A 333 -2.59 -48.74 -14.76
N THR A 334 -1.96 -48.43 -13.62
CA THR A 334 -2.16 -49.24 -12.41
C THR A 334 -3.41 -48.84 -11.62
N GLU A 335 -3.81 -47.56 -11.57
CA GLU A 335 -5.01 -47.16 -10.82
C GLU A 335 -6.32 -47.57 -11.50
N ASP A 336 -6.41 -47.69 -12.82
CA ASP A 336 -7.66 -48.08 -13.48
C ASP A 336 -7.96 -49.59 -13.37
N GLU A 337 -6.96 -50.45 -13.14
CA GLU A 337 -7.12 -51.91 -13.02
C GLU A 337 -7.21 -52.43 -11.56
N MET A 338 -6.97 -51.56 -10.55
CA MET A 338 -6.96 -51.96 -9.13
C MET A 338 -8.36 -51.98 -8.50
N SER A 339 -8.62 -52.97 -7.64
CA SER A 339 -9.82 -52.99 -6.79
C SER A 339 -9.83 -51.80 -5.80
N ALA A 340 -11.02 -51.38 -5.35
CA ALA A 340 -11.16 -50.25 -4.42
C ALA A 340 -10.33 -50.42 -3.13
N SER A 341 -10.13 -51.66 -2.67
CA SER A 341 -9.29 -51.98 -1.50
C SER A 341 -7.80 -51.69 -1.77
N GLN A 342 -7.30 -52.07 -2.95
CA GLN A 342 -5.91 -51.83 -3.34
C GLN A 342 -5.62 -50.34 -3.53
N LYS A 343 -6.57 -49.57 -4.06
CA LYS A 343 -6.46 -48.10 -4.15
C LYS A 343 -6.35 -47.47 -2.77
N LEU A 344 -7.13 -47.97 -1.80
CA LEU A 344 -7.12 -47.47 -0.43
C LEU A 344 -5.80 -47.81 0.30
N ALA A 345 -5.29 -49.03 0.12
CA ALA A 345 -3.99 -49.46 0.67
C ALA A 345 -2.83 -48.62 0.09
N LEU A 346 -2.81 -48.41 -1.23
CA LEU A 346 -1.80 -47.58 -1.89
C LEU A 346 -1.89 -46.11 -1.42
N ALA A 347 -3.10 -45.58 -1.24
CA ALA A 347 -3.29 -44.23 -0.69
C ALA A 347 -2.79 -44.12 0.76
N ARG A 348 -3.01 -45.14 1.59
CA ARG A 348 -2.49 -45.21 2.96
C ARG A 348 -0.97 -45.30 2.99
N LYS A 349 -0.37 -46.13 2.13
CA LYS A 349 1.08 -46.25 1.98
C LYS A 349 1.72 -44.94 1.51
N ARG A 350 1.14 -44.26 0.51
CA ARG A 350 1.60 -42.93 0.06
C ARG A 350 1.49 -41.86 1.15
N MET A 351 0.49 -41.95 2.02
CA MET A 351 0.37 -41.06 3.18
C MET A 351 1.47 -41.39 4.20
N ALA A 352 1.68 -42.67 4.52
CA ALA A 352 2.72 -43.12 5.44
C ALA A 352 4.13 -42.69 4.97
N GLU A 353 4.48 -42.92 3.70
CA GLU A 353 5.76 -42.49 3.10
C GLU A 353 5.92 -40.96 3.08
N LYS A 354 4.84 -40.21 2.90
CA LYS A 354 4.86 -38.74 2.86
C LYS A 354 4.98 -38.12 4.25
N TYR A 355 4.47 -38.78 5.29
CA TYR A 355 4.50 -38.29 6.66
C TYR A 355 5.54 -38.98 7.54
N GLY A 356 6.24 -40.00 7.02
CA GLY A 356 7.32 -40.72 7.70
C GLY A 356 6.83 -41.73 8.74
N ASP A 357 5.57 -42.18 8.66
CA ASP A 357 5.01 -43.21 9.56
C ASP A 357 5.32 -44.62 9.01
N GLU A 358 5.55 -45.61 9.88
CA GLU A 358 5.68 -47.02 9.47
C GLU A 358 4.35 -47.56 8.95
N TYR A 359 4.38 -48.18 7.76
CA TYR A 359 3.23 -48.83 7.14
C TYR A 359 3.30 -50.34 7.41
N ASP A 360 2.34 -50.86 8.17
CA ASP A 360 2.17 -52.31 8.39
C ASP A 360 1.08 -52.84 7.43
N GLU A 361 1.41 -53.92 6.70
CA GLU A 361 0.68 -54.40 5.51
C GLU A 361 -0.70 -55.01 5.77
#